data_AF-A0A7Y7LQG6-F1
#
_entry.id   AF-A0A7Y7LQG6-F1
#
_cell.length_a   1.000
_cell.length_b   1.000
_cell.length_c   1.000
_cell.angle_alpha   90.00
_cell.angle_beta   90.00
_cell.angle_gamma   90.00
#
_symmetry.space_group_name_H-M   'P 1'
#
loop_
_entity.id
_entity.type
_entity.pdbx_description
1 polymer ?
#
loop_
_entity_poly.entity_id
_entity_poly.type
_entity_poly.pdbx_seq_one_letter_code
_entity_poly.pdbx_strand_id
1 'polypeptide(L)' 'MNNNNAADPVWDTAWAWVVREHERSSFDAAAREQLAAWLAADAQHRKQYDKACRLWLLSGLIPPSFDDDTVK' A
#
# COMPACT_ATOMS: atom_id res chain seq x y z
N MET A 1 19.54 -21.76 3.19
CA MET A 1 18.32 -20.96 2.94
C MET A 1 18.44 -20.42 1.54
N ASN A 2 17.68 -20.99 0.60
CA ASN A 2 17.82 -20.65 -0.82
C ASN A 2 17.00 -19.39 -1.09
N ASN A 3 17.65 -18.24 -1.01
CA ASN A 3 17.07 -16.92 -1.21
C ASN A 3 16.86 -16.65 -2.71
N ASN A 4 15.96 -17.41 -3.35
CA ASN A 4 15.40 -17.03 -4.65
C ASN A 4 14.32 -15.95 -4.44
N ASN A 5 14.73 -14.86 -3.79
CA ASN A 5 13.89 -13.70 -3.46
C ASN A 5 13.79 -12.82 -4.71
N ALA A 6 13.28 -13.36 -5.82
CA ALA A 6 12.74 -12.52 -6.87
C ALA A 6 11.53 -11.85 -6.23
N ALA A 7 11.70 -10.61 -5.76
CA ALA A 7 10.61 -9.81 -5.25
C ALA A 7 9.47 -9.92 -6.25
N ASP A 8 8.36 -10.53 -5.85
CA ASP A 8 7.19 -10.66 -6.71
C ASP A 8 6.83 -9.24 -7.18
N PRO A 9 6.96 -8.89 -8.47
CA PRO A 9 6.76 -7.51 -8.92
C PRO A 9 5.32 -7.04 -8.66
N VAL A 10 4.39 -8.00 -8.60
CA VAL A 10 2.99 -7.79 -8.19
C VAL A 10 2.88 -7.43 -6.70
N TRP A 11 3.71 -8.02 -5.84
CA TRP A 11 3.74 -7.72 -4.41
C TRP A 11 4.29 -6.32 -4.14
N ASP A 12 5.39 -5.96 -4.81
CA ASP A 12 6.00 -4.64 -4.68
C ASP A 12 5.01 -3.54 -5.10
N THR A 13 4.33 -3.74 -6.23
CA THR A 13 3.27 -2.83 -6.71
C THR A 13 2.10 -2.77 -5.72
N ALA A 14 1.65 -3.91 -5.18
CA ALA A 14 0.59 -3.96 -4.17
C ALA A 14 0.96 -3.16 -2.92
N TRP A 15 2.18 -3.32 -2.42
CA TRP A 15 2.67 -2.64 -1.23
C TRP A 15 2.78 -1.12 -1.45
N ALA A 16 3.29 -0.70 -2.60
CA ALA A 16 3.34 0.72 -2.98
C ALA A 16 1.94 1.37 -3.00
N TRP A 17 0.92 0.67 -3.49
CA TRP A 17 -0.46 1.15 -3.45
C TRP A 17 -0.99 1.32 -2.03
N VAL A 18 -0.72 0.36 -1.14
CA VAL A 18 -1.17 0.42 0.27
C VAL A 18 -0.51 1.58 1.02
N VAL A 19 0.80 1.76 0.85
CA VAL A 19 1.55 2.88 1.43
C VAL A 19 0.96 4.20 0.93
N ARG A 20 0.78 4.33 -0.39
CA ARG A 20 0.25 5.56 -1.02
C ARG A 20 -1.18 5.88 -0.60
N GLU A 21 -2.06 4.88 -0.46
CA GLU A 21 -3.44 5.07 0.04
C GLU A 21 -3.45 5.63 1.47
N HIS A 22 -2.49 5.21 2.30
CA HIS A 22 -2.35 5.68 3.68
C HIS A 22 -1.63 7.03 3.82
N GLU A 23 -0.75 7.40 2.88
CA GLU A 23 -0.05 8.69 2.89
C GLU A 23 -0.95 9.91 2.61
N ARG A 24 -2.25 9.71 2.26
CA ARG A 24 -3.37 10.68 1.99
C ARG A 24 -3.06 11.91 1.11
N SER A 25 -1.95 12.60 1.34
CA SER A 25 -1.42 13.74 0.60
C SER A 25 -1.10 13.45 -0.88
N SER A 26 -1.08 12.18 -1.31
CA SER A 26 -0.74 11.78 -2.69
C SER A 26 -1.72 10.77 -3.31
N PHE A 27 -2.88 10.58 -2.69
CA PHE A 27 -3.93 9.67 -3.15
C PHE A 27 -5.14 10.43 -3.69
N ASP A 28 -4.98 11.02 -4.87
CA ASP A 28 -6.04 11.72 -5.60
C ASP A 28 -7.00 10.76 -6.33
N ALA A 29 -8.07 11.31 -6.90
CA ALA A 29 -9.04 10.57 -7.72
C ALA A 29 -8.36 9.75 -8.84
N ALA A 30 -7.37 10.33 -9.52
CA ALA A 30 -6.61 9.66 -10.57
C ALA A 30 -5.77 8.47 -10.05
N ALA A 31 -5.29 8.51 -8.80
CA ALA A 31 -4.58 7.39 -8.20
C ALA A 31 -5.56 6.25 -7.88
N ARG A 32 -6.77 6.58 -7.43
CA ARG A 32 -7.84 5.61 -7.15
C ARG A 32 -8.34 4.91 -8.42
N GLU A 33 -8.44 5.63 -9.53
CA GLU A 33 -8.78 5.06 -10.84
C GLU A 33 -7.69 4.10 -11.34
N GLN A 34 -6.42 4.46 -11.17
CA GLN A 34 -5.29 3.59 -11.53
C GLN A 34 -5.22 2.33 -10.68
N LEU A 35 -5.47 2.43 -9.37
CA LEU A 35 -5.57 1.27 -8.48
C LEU A 35 -6.71 0.35 -8.92
N ALA A 36 -7.90 0.91 -9.21
CA ALA A 36 -9.04 0.13 -9.67
C ALA A 36 -8.76 -0.59 -10.99
N ALA A 37 -8.10 0.09 -11.95
CA ALA A 37 -7.69 -0.52 -13.21
C ALA A 37 -6.66 -1.65 -12.99
N TRP A 38 -5.69 -1.45 -12.10
CA TRP A 38 -4.68 -2.45 -11.77
C TRP A 38 -5.28 -3.70 -11.09
N LEU A 39 -6.22 -3.51 -10.17
CA LEU A 39 -6.96 -4.60 -9.51
C LEU A 39 -7.89 -5.36 -10.47
N ALA A 40 -8.44 -4.67 -11.46
CA ALA A 40 -9.30 -5.27 -12.49
C ALA A 40 -8.50 -6.05 -13.54
N ALA A 41 -7.23 -5.70 -13.75
CA ALA A 41 -6.38 -6.34 -14.74
C ALA A 41 -6.11 -7.82 -14.42
N ASP A 42 -5.96 -8.18 -13.13
CA ASP A 42 -5.66 -9.57 -12.76
C ASP A 42 -6.15 -9.95 -11.35
N ALA A 43 -6.68 -11.18 -11.22
CA ALA A 43 -7.14 -11.71 -9.93
C ALA A 43 -5.96 -11.93 -8.96
N GLN A 44 -4.74 -12.11 -9.48
CA GLN A 44 -3.55 -12.22 -8.63
C GLN A 44 -3.17 -10.88 -7.99
N HIS A 45 -3.35 -9.76 -8.69
CA HIS A 45 -3.12 -8.41 -8.17
C HIS A 45 -4.00 -8.15 -6.95
N ARG A 46 -5.30 -8.49 -7.05
CA ARG A 46 -6.25 -8.36 -5.94
C ARG A 46 -5.87 -9.19 -4.72
N LYS A 47 -5.34 -10.41 -4.91
CA LYS A 47 -4.88 -11.27 -3.81
C LYS A 47 -3.65 -10.71 -3.10
N GLN A 48 -2.69 -10.15 -3.83
CA GLN A 48 -1.50 -9.55 -3.21
C GLN A 48 -1.82 -8.22 -2.54
N TYR A 49 -2.72 -7.42 -3.13
CA TYR A 49 -3.23 -6.20 -2.50
C TYR A 49 -3.93 -6.48 -1.18
N ASP A 50 -4.85 -7.45 -1.14
CA ASP A 50 -5.55 -7.83 0.09
C ASP A 50 -4.58 -8.30 1.19
N LYS A 51 -3.54 -9.06 0.82
CA LYS A 51 -2.47 -9.44 1.75
C LYS A 51 -1.66 -8.24 2.23
N ALA A 52 -1.31 -7.31 1.35
CA ALA A 52 -0.60 -6.09 1.70
C ALA A 52 -1.44 -5.23 2.65
N CYS A 53 -2.74 -5.04 2.39
CA CYS A 53 -3.66 -4.36 3.31
C CYS A 53 -3.73 -5.05 4.66
N ARG A 54 -3.85 -6.38 4.71
CA ARG A 54 -3.83 -7.14 5.97
C ARG A 54 -2.54 -6.96 6.73
N LEU A 55 -1.39 -6.99 6.05
CA LEU A 55 -0.10 -6.72 6.69
C LEU A 55 -0.01 -5.29 7.21
N TRP A 56 -0.52 -4.31 6.48
CA TRP A 56 -0.56 -2.93 6.92
C TRP A 56 -1.49 -2.72 8.14
N LEU A 57 -2.65 -3.39 8.16
CA LEU A 57 -3.57 -3.42 9.30
C LEU A 57 -2.96 -4.11 10.52
N LEU A 58 -2.27 -5.24 10.33
CA LEU A 58 -1.52 -5.93 11.40
C LEU A 58 -0.33 -5.10 11.87
N SER A 59 0.28 -4.33 10.96
CA SER A 59 1.30 -3.34 11.24
C SER A 59 0.73 -2.05 11.83
N GLY A 60 -0.56 -2.01 12.20
CA GLY A 60 -1.35 -0.90 12.77
C GLY A 60 -0.81 -0.30 14.07
N LEU A 61 0.44 0.10 14.04
CA LEU A 61 1.32 0.59 15.10
C LEU A 61 2.15 1.78 14.62
N ILE A 62 1.75 2.46 13.55
CA ILE A 62 2.24 3.81 13.19
C ILE A 62 1.02 4.59 12.67
N PRO A 63 0.49 5.58 13.42
CA PRO A 63 1.24 6.81 13.71
C PRO A 63 1.02 7.44 15.11
N PRO A 64 2.03 8.17 15.63
CA PRO A 64 1.76 9.47 16.24
C PRO A 64 2.55 10.55 15.48
N SER A 65 2.06 10.88 14.29
CA SER A 65 2.41 12.14 13.64
C SER A 65 1.13 12.76 13.10
N PHE A 66 0.10 12.79 13.95
CA PHE A 66 -0.79 13.93 13.96
C PHE A 66 -0.09 14.98 14.83
N ASP A 67 0.57 15.92 14.15
CA ASP A 67 0.75 17.31 14.58
C ASP A 67 1.15 17.55 16.06
N ASP A 68 2.44 17.75 16.31
CA ASP A 68 2.88 18.62 17.41
C ASP A 68 4.14 19.38 16.95
N ASP A 69 3.94 20.36 16.07
CA ASP A 69 4.73 21.60 16.10
C ASP A 69 3.74 22.77 16.12
N THR A 70 2.97 22.83 17.21
CA THR A 70 2.27 24.05 17.62
C THR A 70 2.81 24.53 18.95
N VAL A 71 4.14 24.60 19.11
CA VAL A 71 4.70 25.37 20.22
C VAL A 71 4.98 26.81 19.75
N LYS A 72 4.22 27.71 20.39
CA LYS A 72 4.25 29.17 20.27
C LYS A 72 5.63 29.81 20.36
#